data_AF-A0A7I8JH56-F1
#
_entry.id   AF-A0A7I8JH56-F1
#
_cell.length_a   1.000
_cell.length_b   1.000
_cell.length_c   1.000
_cell.angle_alpha   90.00
_cell.angle_beta   90.00
_cell.angle_gamma   90.00
#
_symmetry.space_group_name_H-M   'P 1'
#
loop_
_entity.id
_entity.type
_entity.pdbx_description
1 polymer ?
#
loop_
_entity_poly.entity_id
_entity_poly.type
_entity_poly.pdbx_seq_one_letter_code
_entity_poly.pdbx_strand_id
1 'polypeptide(L)'
;MGRLHLVHMEGRIYSCKHCGAHMARYQDIVSRTFHCRHGKAYLFARVVNVSVGKNEERQMMTGMHTVADVFCVGCGSVVGWVYVLAHEKSQKYKEGKFVLERFKVLGPTKSAPRASPEARELRPPVEELAGRRNVKNLDGARPAPLPRHNRRVGGGGTVHFSTSAL
;
A
#
# COMPACT_ATOMS: atom_id res chain seq x y z
N MET A 1 -27.30 -6.44 -18.44
CA MET A 1 -26.10 -6.06 -17.68
C MET A 1 -25.07 -5.51 -18.66
N GLY A 2 -24.83 -4.20 -18.66
CA GLY A 2 -23.89 -3.55 -19.59
C GLY A 2 -22.43 -3.91 -19.26
N ARG A 3 -21.57 -3.98 -20.27
CA ARG A 3 -20.12 -4.20 -20.07
C ARG A 3 -19.47 -2.91 -19.59
N LEU A 4 -18.71 -2.98 -18.50
CA LEU A 4 -17.86 -1.88 -18.05
C LEU A 4 -16.73 -1.67 -19.08
N HIS A 5 -16.68 -0.48 -19.67
CA HIS A 5 -15.61 -0.11 -20.58
C HIS A 5 -14.45 0.48 -19.78
N LEU A 6 -13.37 -0.28 -19.63
CA LEU A 6 -12.14 0.18 -19.00
C LEU A 6 -11.11 0.56 -20.07
N VAL A 7 -10.57 1.76 -19.95
CA VAL A 7 -9.48 2.25 -20.79
C VAL A 7 -8.20 1.50 -20.44
N HIS A 8 -7.67 0.76 -21.42
CA HIS A 8 -6.34 0.17 -21.30
C HIS A 8 -5.28 1.19 -21.71
N MET A 9 -4.12 1.15 -21.05
CA MET A 9 -3.01 2.06 -21.30
C MET A 9 -1.74 1.22 -21.50
N GLU A 10 -0.73 1.80 -22.15
CA GLU A 10 0.56 1.15 -22.37
C GLU A 10 1.69 1.82 -21.58
N GLY A 11 2.76 1.06 -21.32
CA GLY A 11 3.97 1.53 -20.64
C GLY A 11 3.93 1.37 -19.11
N ARG A 12 4.63 2.27 -18.40
CA ARG A 12 4.74 2.27 -16.93
C ARG A 12 3.47 2.87 -16.31
N ILE A 13 2.60 2.01 -15.74
CA ILE A 13 1.23 2.39 -15.35
C ILE A 13 0.96 2.09 -13.89
N TYR A 14 0.41 3.08 -13.19
CA TYR A 14 -0.19 2.89 -11.88
C TYR A 14 -1.59 2.30 -12.04
N SER A 15 -1.87 1.26 -11.26
CA SER A 15 -3.14 0.53 -11.31
C SER A 15 -3.82 0.50 -9.94
N CYS A 16 -5.14 0.32 -9.92
CA CYS A 16 -5.90 0.15 -8.68
C CYS A 16 -5.39 -1.10 -7.94
N LYS A 17 -5.14 -0.98 -6.64
CA LYS A 17 -4.68 -2.10 -5.82
C LYS A 17 -5.72 -3.20 -5.65
N HIS A 18 -7.00 -2.87 -5.74
CA HIS A 18 -8.09 -3.82 -5.50
C HIS A 18 -8.44 -4.66 -6.74
N CYS A 19 -8.54 -4.03 -7.92
CA CYS A 19 -8.99 -4.71 -9.14
C CYS A 19 -7.99 -4.66 -10.31
N GLY A 20 -6.84 -3.98 -10.16
CA GLY A 20 -5.84 -3.87 -11.21
C GLY A 20 -6.20 -2.91 -12.36
N ALA A 21 -7.35 -2.21 -12.31
CA ALA A 21 -7.72 -1.24 -13.33
C ALA A 21 -6.64 -0.16 -13.50
N HIS A 22 -6.26 0.12 -14.75
CA HIS A 22 -5.23 1.12 -15.06
C HIS A 22 -5.73 2.51 -14.65
N MET A 23 -4.92 3.31 -13.97
CA MET A 23 -5.35 4.61 -13.44
C MET A 23 -4.54 5.77 -14.01
N ALA A 24 -3.21 5.69 -14.00
CA ALA A 24 -2.38 6.80 -14.48
C ALA A 24 -1.05 6.32 -15.07
N ARG A 25 -0.48 7.07 -16.01
CA ARG A 25 0.87 6.79 -16.50
C ARG A 25 1.90 7.42 -15.57
N TYR A 26 3.10 6.84 -15.57
CA TYR A 26 4.25 7.40 -14.85
C TYR A 26 4.62 8.82 -15.30
N GLN A 27 4.41 9.13 -16.59
CA GLN A 27 4.70 10.43 -17.18
C GLN A 27 3.72 11.53 -16.71
N ASP A 28 2.51 11.15 -16.27
CA ASP A 28 1.50 12.10 -15.80
C ASP A 28 1.74 12.54 -14.34
N ILE A 29 2.79 12.03 -13.67
CA ILE A 29 3.11 12.47 -12.31
C ILE A 29 3.62 13.90 -12.33
N VAL A 30 2.90 14.77 -11.63
CA VAL A 30 3.33 16.14 -11.31
C VAL A 30 4.22 16.16 -10.08
N SER A 31 3.87 15.40 -9.03
CA SER A 31 4.68 15.31 -7.81
C SER A 31 4.61 13.93 -7.14
N ARG A 32 5.77 13.47 -6.66
CA ARG A 32 5.94 12.20 -5.93
C ARG A 32 6.05 12.34 -4.42
N THR A 33 6.28 13.56 -3.95
CA THR A 33 6.52 13.91 -2.55
C THR A 33 5.28 14.52 -1.92
N PHE A 34 4.09 14.23 -2.49
CA PHE A 34 2.84 14.73 -1.98
C PHE A 34 2.44 13.98 -0.71
N HIS A 35 1.84 14.71 0.24
CA HIS A 35 1.39 14.17 1.52
C HIS A 35 -0.09 14.50 1.71
N CYS A 36 -0.82 13.54 2.24
CA CYS A 36 -2.22 13.65 2.64
C CYS A 36 -2.32 13.31 4.13
N ARG A 37 -3.52 13.50 4.69
CA ARG A 37 -3.81 13.14 6.09
C ARG A 37 -3.46 11.69 6.41
N HIS A 38 -3.59 10.77 5.45
CA HIS A 38 -3.35 9.33 5.64
C HIS A 38 -1.95 8.88 5.15
N GLY A 39 -1.04 9.81 4.85
CA GLY A 39 0.35 9.51 4.49
C GLY A 39 0.73 9.95 3.08
N LYS A 40 1.56 9.15 2.40
CA LYS A 40 2.14 9.53 1.10
C LYS A 40 1.15 9.36 -0.05
N ALA A 41 1.14 10.32 -0.96
CA ALA A 41 0.31 10.32 -2.16
C ALA A 41 1.09 10.79 -3.39
N TYR A 42 0.48 10.63 -4.54
CA TYR A 42 0.97 11.12 -5.82
C TYR A 42 0.02 12.18 -6.36
N LEU A 43 0.58 13.26 -6.90
CA LEU A 43 -0.17 14.25 -7.67
C LEU A 43 -0.01 13.93 -9.16
N PHE A 44 -1.11 13.65 -9.84
CA PHE A 44 -1.17 13.33 -11.26
C PHE A 44 -1.88 14.44 -12.06
N ALA A 45 -1.41 14.67 -13.28
CA ALA A 45 -2.05 15.55 -14.24
C ALA A 45 -3.31 14.91 -14.83
N ARG A 46 -3.31 13.59 -15.02
CA ARG A 46 -4.40 12.85 -15.67
C ARG A 46 -4.58 11.49 -14.99
N VAL A 47 -5.83 11.09 -14.82
CA VAL A 47 -6.24 9.77 -14.31
C VAL A 47 -7.43 9.27 -15.13
N VAL A 48 -7.46 7.97 -15.43
CA VAL A 48 -8.53 7.29 -16.18
C VAL A 48 -9.16 6.18 -15.33
N ASN A 49 -10.28 5.64 -15.81
CA ASN A 49 -11.05 4.58 -15.12
C ASN A 49 -11.47 4.97 -13.69
N VAL A 50 -11.82 6.25 -13.53
CA VAL A 50 -12.31 6.79 -12.28
C VAL A 50 -13.61 7.55 -12.48
N SER A 51 -14.47 7.54 -11.45
CA SER A 51 -15.61 8.43 -11.31
C SER A 51 -15.33 9.45 -10.23
N VAL A 52 -15.91 10.64 -10.38
CA VAL A 52 -15.77 11.77 -9.45
C VAL A 52 -17.03 11.86 -8.60
N GLY A 53 -16.86 12.03 -7.30
CA GLY A 53 -17.92 12.20 -6.33
C GLY A 53 -18.48 13.61 -6.29
N LYS A 54 -19.11 13.94 -5.15
CA LYS A 54 -19.63 15.30 -4.89
C LYS A 54 -18.48 16.25 -4.56
N ASN A 55 -18.67 17.51 -4.90
CA ASN A 55 -17.76 18.58 -4.54
C ASN A 55 -17.92 18.91 -3.04
N GLU A 56 -16.79 19.07 -2.37
CA GLU A 56 -16.69 19.40 -0.96
C GLU A 56 -15.62 20.48 -0.77
N GLU A 57 -15.92 21.48 0.05
CA GLU A 57 -14.92 22.47 0.47
C GLU A 57 -14.08 21.92 1.61
N ARG A 58 -12.75 21.98 1.47
CA ARG A 58 -11.79 21.50 2.45
C ARG A 58 -10.72 22.56 2.71
N GLN A 59 -10.61 22.99 3.97
CA GLN A 59 -9.51 23.83 4.42
C GLN A 59 -8.24 22.97 4.53
N MET A 60 -7.18 23.36 3.81
CA MET A 60 -5.87 22.70 3.82
C MET A 60 -4.78 23.68 4.24
N MET A 61 -3.56 23.19 4.47
CA MET A 61 -2.41 24.06 4.82
C MET A 61 -2.17 25.18 3.80
N THR A 62 -2.50 24.94 2.52
CA THR A 62 -2.31 25.91 1.44
C THR A 62 -3.56 26.75 1.15
N GLY A 63 -4.56 26.75 2.03
CA GLY A 63 -5.80 27.50 1.90
C GLY A 63 -7.04 26.64 1.60
N MET A 64 -8.16 27.31 1.29
CA MET A 64 -9.43 26.67 0.97
C MET A 64 -9.42 26.08 -0.45
N HIS A 65 -9.91 24.86 -0.61
CA HIS A 65 -10.04 24.17 -1.89
C HIS A 65 -11.40 23.48 -1.99
N THR A 66 -12.01 23.52 -3.18
CA THR A 66 -13.09 22.60 -3.54
C THR A 66 -12.47 21.34 -4.12
N VAL A 67 -12.79 20.18 -3.55
CA VAL A 67 -12.28 18.88 -3.99
C VAL A 67 -13.43 17.90 -4.17
N ALA A 68 -13.18 16.81 -4.89
CA ALA A 68 -14.14 15.72 -5.00
C ALA A 68 -13.43 14.38 -4.89
N ASP A 69 -14.02 13.44 -4.15
CA ASP A 69 -13.47 12.09 -4.03
C ASP A 69 -13.48 11.37 -5.37
N VAL A 70 -12.52 10.48 -5.57
CA VAL A 70 -12.29 9.76 -6.81
C VAL A 70 -12.37 8.26 -6.54
N PHE A 71 -13.26 7.60 -7.28
CA PHE A 71 -13.59 6.18 -7.10
C PHE A 71 -13.12 5.39 -8.32
N CYS A 72 -12.61 4.18 -8.10
CA CYS A 72 -12.27 3.30 -9.21
C CYS A 72 -13.54 2.78 -9.89
N VAL A 73 -13.66 2.92 -11.21
CA VAL A 73 -14.81 2.40 -11.98
C VAL A 73 -14.87 0.87 -11.96
N GLY A 74 -13.72 0.19 -11.80
CA GLY A 74 -13.66 -1.27 -11.79
C GLY A 74 -14.20 -1.93 -10.52
N CYS A 75 -14.01 -1.32 -9.35
CA CYS A 75 -14.40 -1.93 -8.06
C CYS A 75 -15.13 -0.99 -7.09
N GLY A 76 -15.33 0.28 -7.45
CA GLY A 76 -15.99 1.28 -6.61
C GLY A 76 -15.16 1.78 -5.42
N SER A 77 -13.95 1.27 -5.19
CA SER A 77 -13.14 1.72 -4.05
C SER A 77 -12.68 3.16 -4.20
N VAL A 78 -12.69 3.93 -3.11
CA VAL A 78 -12.05 5.25 -3.05
C VAL A 78 -10.54 5.09 -3.18
N VAL A 79 -9.96 5.80 -4.15
CA VAL A 79 -8.51 5.77 -4.45
C VAL A 79 -7.81 7.09 -4.17
N GLY A 80 -8.56 8.17 -3.98
CA GLY A 80 -8.03 9.51 -3.88
C GLY A 80 -9.10 10.57 -4.11
N TRP A 81 -8.68 11.73 -4.60
CA TRP A 81 -9.54 12.89 -4.83
C TRP A 81 -8.95 13.81 -5.91
N VAL A 82 -9.76 14.72 -6.45
CA VAL A 82 -9.36 15.71 -7.45
C VAL A 82 -9.56 17.11 -6.90
N TYR A 83 -8.64 18.02 -7.22
CA TYR A 83 -8.82 19.45 -6.99
C TYR A 83 -9.74 20.03 -8.05
N VAL A 84 -10.94 20.45 -7.66
CA VAL A 84 -11.90 21.08 -8.58
C VAL A 84 -11.61 22.58 -8.68
N LEU A 85 -11.42 23.23 -7.54
CA LEU A 85 -11.14 24.66 -7.44
C LEU A 85 -10.16 24.94 -6.30
N ALA A 86 -9.25 25.88 -6.51
CA ALA A 86 -8.41 26.47 -5.50
C ALA A 86 -8.75 27.95 -5.38
N HIS A 87 -9.02 28.45 -4.17
CA HIS A 87 -9.36 29.86 -3.96
C HIS A 87 -8.12 30.76 -4.07
N GLU A 88 -6.96 30.25 -3.64
CA GLU A 88 -5.69 30.95 -3.70
C GLU A 88 -5.07 30.90 -5.11
N LYS A 89 -4.67 32.06 -5.64
CA LYS A 89 -4.04 32.16 -6.97
C LYS A 89 -2.77 31.31 -7.08
N SER A 90 -1.99 31.23 -6.00
CA SER A 90 -0.75 30.41 -5.93
C SER A 90 -1.01 28.91 -6.03
N GLN A 91 -2.25 28.45 -5.79
CA GLN A 91 -2.63 27.05 -5.79
C GLN A 91 -3.38 26.62 -7.05
N LYS A 92 -3.64 27.54 -7.99
CA LYS A 92 -4.38 27.27 -9.24
C LYS A 92 -3.77 26.17 -10.09
N TYR A 93 -2.46 25.94 -10.01
CA TYR A 93 -1.79 24.84 -10.72
C TYR A 93 -2.30 23.44 -10.33
N LYS A 94 -2.97 23.31 -9.17
CA LYS A 94 -3.55 22.06 -8.68
C LYS A 94 -4.92 21.78 -9.27
N GLU A 95 -5.63 22.77 -9.82
CA GLU A 95 -6.96 22.57 -10.38
C GLU A 95 -6.92 21.54 -11.52
N GLY A 96 -7.89 20.62 -11.51
CA GLY A 96 -7.98 19.48 -12.41
C GLY A 96 -6.95 18.37 -12.15
N LYS A 97 -6.07 18.51 -11.14
CA LYS A 97 -5.07 17.50 -10.78
C LYS A 97 -5.62 16.51 -9.77
N PHE A 98 -5.17 15.28 -9.88
CA PHE A 98 -5.64 14.16 -9.08
C PHE A 98 -4.61 13.78 -8.03
N VAL A 99 -5.07 13.56 -6.82
CA VAL A 99 -4.26 13.03 -5.72
C VAL A 99 -4.66 11.58 -5.51
N LEU A 100 -3.76 10.64 -5.78
CA LEU A 100 -3.98 9.21 -5.51
C LEU A 100 -3.13 8.75 -4.34
N GLU A 101 -3.76 8.07 -3.39
CA GLU A 101 -3.08 7.56 -2.21
C GLU A 101 -2.17 6.38 -2.55
N ARG A 102 -0.93 6.41 -2.08
CA ARG A 102 0.10 5.44 -2.50
C ARG A 102 -0.21 4.01 -2.07
N PHE A 103 -0.97 3.83 -0.99
CA PHE A 103 -1.39 2.51 -0.50
C PHE A 103 -2.63 1.95 -1.22
N LYS A 104 -3.32 2.77 -2.03
CA LYS A 104 -4.49 2.41 -2.85
C LYS A 104 -4.14 2.07 -4.30
N VAL A 105 -2.91 2.41 -4.73
CA VAL A 105 -2.42 2.14 -6.08
C VAL A 105 -1.22 1.20 -6.07
N LEU A 106 -1.12 0.34 -7.07
CA LEU A 106 0.08 -0.42 -7.38
C LEU A 106 1.04 0.48 -8.15
N GLY A 107 2.33 0.36 -7.83
CA GLY A 107 3.38 1.07 -8.55
C GLY A 107 3.41 0.69 -10.03
N PRO A 108 4.12 1.46 -10.86
CA PRO A 108 4.22 1.20 -12.27
C PRO A 108 4.81 -0.18 -12.46
N THR A 109 4.03 -1.09 -13.04
CA THR A 109 4.57 -2.36 -13.52
C THR A 109 5.71 -1.98 -14.46
N LYS A 110 6.95 -2.37 -14.12
CA LYS A 110 7.99 -2.40 -15.13
C LYS A 110 7.42 -3.37 -16.14
N SER A 111 7.03 -2.90 -17.31
CA SER A 111 6.64 -3.81 -18.39
C SER A 111 7.75 -4.85 -18.45
N ALA A 112 7.44 -6.12 -18.16
CA ALA A 112 8.29 -7.19 -18.63
C ALA A 112 8.52 -6.89 -20.13
N PRO A 113 9.75 -6.98 -20.64
CA PRO A 113 9.94 -6.98 -22.08
C PRO A 113 8.94 -7.98 -22.64
N ARG A 114 8.25 -7.61 -23.73
CA ARG A 114 7.36 -8.52 -24.47
C ARG A 114 7.99 -9.90 -24.42
N ALA A 115 7.30 -10.90 -23.87
CA ALA A 115 7.80 -12.26 -23.86
C ALA A 115 8.17 -12.60 -25.31
N SER A 116 9.47 -12.66 -25.61
CA SER A 116 9.92 -13.37 -26.79
C SER A 116 9.50 -14.83 -26.60
N PRO A 117 9.12 -15.56 -27.67
CA PRO A 117 8.63 -16.93 -27.52
C PRO A 117 9.67 -17.93 -26.98
N GLU A 118 10.91 -17.52 -26.68
CA GLU A 118 12.07 -18.39 -26.49
C GLU A 118 12.40 -18.76 -25.02
N ALA A 119 11.42 -18.76 -24.12
CA ALA A 119 11.66 -19.17 -22.72
C ALA A 119 10.73 -20.31 -22.27
N ARG A 120 10.54 -21.33 -23.13
CA ARG A 120 9.78 -22.56 -22.79
C ARG A 120 10.62 -23.83 -22.62
N GLU A 121 11.95 -23.74 -22.53
CA GLU A 121 12.75 -24.91 -22.17
C GLU A 121 13.78 -24.56 -21.11
N LEU A 122 13.48 -25.01 -19.89
CA LEU A 122 14.40 -25.53 -18.87
C LEU A 122 13.58 -25.80 -17.61
N ARG A 123 12.70 -26.81 -17.67
CA ARG A 123 12.39 -27.60 -16.47
C ARG A 123 13.27 -28.85 -16.55
N PRO A 124 14.15 -29.13 -15.57
CA PRO A 124 14.80 -30.42 -15.51
C PRO A 124 13.75 -31.50 -15.20
N PRO A 125 13.93 -32.75 -15.70
CA PRO A 125 13.04 -33.85 -15.38
C PRO A 125 13.19 -34.21 -13.90
N VAL A 126 12.07 -34.47 -13.25
CA VAL A 126 12.01 -35.16 -11.97
C VAL A 126 12.24 -36.64 -12.23
N GLU A 127 13.43 -37.15 -11.92
CA GLU A 127 13.67 -38.59 -11.81
C GLU A 127 13.87 -38.99 -10.35
N GLU A 128 12.99 -39.91 -9.96
CA GLU A 128 12.81 -40.56 -8.68
C GLU A 128 13.71 -41.80 -8.64
N LEU A 129 14.55 -41.96 -7.60
CA LEU A 129 15.00 -43.31 -7.23
C LEU A 129 15.19 -43.44 -5.71
N ALA A 130 14.28 -44.23 -5.14
CA ALA A 130 14.30 -44.73 -3.78
C ALA A 130 15.47 -45.71 -3.53
N GLY A 131 15.94 -45.78 -2.28
CA GLY A 131 16.31 -47.08 -1.71
C GLY A 131 17.56 -47.18 -0.82
N ARG A 132 17.27 -47.40 0.48
CA ARG A 132 17.90 -48.36 1.42
C ARG A 132 19.20 -47.98 2.19
N ARG A 133 18.96 -47.58 3.45
CA ARG A 133 19.52 -48.04 4.75
C ARG A 133 21.00 -48.48 4.82
N ASN A 134 21.75 -47.87 5.76
CA ASN A 134 22.35 -48.68 6.83
C ASN A 134 22.58 -47.90 8.14
N VAL A 135 22.26 -48.57 9.24
CA VAL A 135 22.36 -48.12 10.63
C VAL A 135 23.70 -48.61 11.18
N LYS A 136 24.58 -47.74 11.66
CA LYS A 136 25.59 -48.08 12.68
C LYS A 136 25.84 -46.88 13.60
N ASN A 137 25.72 -47.18 14.89
CA ASN A 137 25.78 -46.30 16.05
C ASN A 137 27.18 -45.70 16.26
N LEU A 138 27.23 -44.51 16.86
CA LEU A 138 28.27 -44.08 17.81
C LEU A 138 27.66 -43.00 18.75
N ASP A 139 27.14 -43.52 19.86
CA ASP A 139 27.36 -43.06 21.24
C ASP A 139 27.53 -41.57 21.55
N GLY A 140 26.61 -41.08 22.41
CA GLY A 140 27.01 -40.37 23.62
C GLY A 140 27.17 -38.86 23.58
N ALA A 141 26.06 -38.12 23.74
CA ALA A 141 26.07 -36.86 24.49
C ALA A 141 24.68 -36.55 25.07
N ARG A 142 24.64 -36.41 26.40
CA ARG A 142 23.44 -36.18 27.22
C ARG A 142 22.77 -34.83 26.91
N PRO A 143 21.44 -34.70 27.10
CA PRO A 143 20.76 -33.42 27.03
C PRO A 143 21.15 -32.52 28.21
N ALA A 144 21.53 -31.27 27.93
CA ALA A 144 21.71 -30.24 28.95
C ALA A 144 20.33 -29.79 29.50
N PRO A 145 20.18 -29.61 30.82
CA PRO A 145 18.90 -29.25 31.44
C PRO A 145 18.55 -27.77 31.24
N LEU A 146 17.26 -27.51 31.00
CA LEU A 146 16.64 -26.19 31.02
C LEU A 146 16.67 -25.61 32.45
N PRO A 147 17.06 -24.34 32.66
CA PRO A 147 16.88 -23.71 33.97
C PRO A 147 15.40 -23.34 34.19
N ARG A 148 14.77 -24.02 35.15
CA ARG A 148 13.49 -23.62 35.74
C ARG A 148 13.71 -22.59 36.86
N HIS A 149 12.79 -21.62 36.88
CA HIS A 149 12.50 -20.58 37.87
C HIS A 149 13.00 -20.73 39.31
N ASN A 150 13.34 -19.59 39.96
CA ASN A 150 12.57 -19.19 41.14
C ASN A 150 12.74 -17.72 41.60
N ARG A 151 11.64 -17.21 42.19
CA ARG A 151 11.51 -16.19 43.26
C ARG A 151 12.15 -14.81 43.07
N ARG A 152 11.40 -13.70 42.99
CA ARG A 152 10.42 -13.10 43.94
C ARG A 152 11.03 -12.77 45.31
N VAL A 153 11.61 -11.57 45.45
CA VAL A 153 11.70 -10.79 46.70
C VAL A 153 11.78 -9.29 46.36
N GLY A 154 11.06 -8.47 47.10
CA GLY A 154 11.13 -7.00 47.10
C GLY A 154 9.77 -6.40 46.72
N GLY A 155 9.06 -5.68 47.57
CA GLY A 155 9.37 -5.10 48.87
C GLY A 155 8.23 -4.11 49.13
N GLY A 156 7.68 -4.11 50.34
CA GLY A 156 6.45 -3.40 50.68
C GLY A 156 6.49 -1.89 50.45
N GLY A 157 5.32 -1.32 50.18
CA GLY A 157 5.04 0.10 50.16
C GLY A 157 3.58 0.34 50.53
N THR A 158 3.24 0.13 51.79
CA THR A 158 1.95 0.51 52.37
C THR A 158 2.08 1.81 53.15
N VAL A 159 1.11 2.69 52.87
CA VAL A 159 0.48 3.75 53.67
C VAL A 159 1.29 4.97 54.08
N HIS A 160 0.81 6.14 53.67
CA HIS A 160 0.37 7.19 54.60
C HIS A 160 -0.66 8.09 53.90
N PHE A 161 -1.94 7.89 54.22
CA PHE A 161 -2.96 8.95 54.14
C PHE A 161 -2.96 9.60 55.52
N SER A 162 -2.59 10.88 55.60
CA SER A 162 -2.89 11.72 56.75
C SER A 162 -4.12 12.57 56.43
N THR A 163 -5.24 12.17 57.02
CA THR A 163 -6.33 13.07 57.37
C THR A 163 -5.94 13.91 58.59
N SER A 164 -6.24 15.22 58.54
CA SER A 164 -6.80 16.05 59.61
C SER A 164 -6.16 17.43 59.79
N ALA A 165 -7.05 18.40 60.03
CA ALA A 165 -6.89 19.71 60.65
C ALA A 165 -6.30 20.84 59.79
N LEU A 166 -7.15 21.68 59.18
CA LEU A 166 -7.81 22.85 59.78
C LEU A 166 -8.91 23.38 58.83
#